data_AF-A0A7W7N1G3-F1
#
_entry.id   AF-A0A7W7N1G3-F1
#
_cell.length_a   1.000
_cell.length_b   1.000
_cell.length_c   1.000
_cell.angle_alpha   90.00
_cell.angle_beta   90.00
_cell.angle_gamma   90.00
#
_symmetry.space_group_name_H-M   'P 1'
#
loop_
_entity.id
_entity.type
_entity.pdbx_description
1 polymer ?
#
loop_
_entity_poly.entity_id
_entity_poly.type
_entity_poly.pdbx_seq_one_letter_code
_entity_poly.pdbx_strand_id
1 'polypeptide(L)'
;MAVQGPFKVAFGDVFPYGAFVKGGVEPVRDFDRSTRENFVQARDKDTGELVWAVEVLDADPESKGTFKVKLMAPVQPVMPEAPAGFPFVPVEFDGLAVTPYVNSGTGRLAYSLKAAAVRPANFKGGAARGSGKDNAAKDAA
;
A
#
# COMPACT_ATOMS: atom_id res chain seq x y z
N MET A 1 20.79 -8.14 -9.84
CA MET A 1 19.32 -8.37 -9.94
C MET A 1 18.90 -7.99 -11.36
N ALA A 2 17.89 -8.65 -11.95
CA ALA A 2 17.50 -8.39 -13.34
C ALA A 2 16.77 -7.04 -13.50
N VAL A 3 15.97 -6.64 -12.51
CA VAL A 3 15.33 -5.31 -12.44
C VAL A 3 16.31 -4.32 -11.84
N GLN A 4 16.52 -3.20 -12.52
CA GLN A 4 17.41 -2.12 -12.09
C GLN A 4 16.58 -1.04 -11.38
N GLY A 5 16.59 -1.07 -10.05
CA GLY A 5 15.95 -0.04 -9.22
C GLY A 5 14.42 -0.03 -9.24
N PRO A 6 13.80 1.06 -8.76
CA PRO A 6 12.34 1.22 -8.75
C PRO A 6 11.78 1.35 -10.18
N PHE A 7 10.62 0.75 -10.44
CA PHE A 7 9.89 0.93 -11.69
C PHE A 7 8.45 1.36 -11.44
N LYS A 8 7.92 2.20 -12.33
CA LYS A 8 6.55 2.72 -12.23
C LYS A 8 5.54 1.65 -12.61
N VAL A 9 4.42 1.65 -11.91
CA VAL A 9 3.28 0.75 -12.14
C VAL A 9 1.98 1.55 -12.03
N ALA A 10 0.92 1.12 -12.72
CA ALA A 10 -0.40 1.70 -12.47
C ALA A 10 -0.95 1.14 -11.15
N PHE A 11 -1.78 1.93 -10.45
CA PHE A 11 -2.46 1.49 -9.24
C PHE A 11 -3.23 0.19 -9.46
N GLY A 12 -4.01 0.10 -10.55
CA GLY A 12 -4.83 -1.08 -10.85
C GLY A 12 -4.04 -2.34 -11.20
N ASP A 13 -2.75 -2.21 -11.56
CA ASP A 13 -1.87 -3.37 -11.77
C ASP A 13 -1.42 -3.99 -10.43
N VAL A 14 -1.35 -3.18 -9.37
CA VAL A 14 -0.95 -3.62 -8.03
C VAL A 14 -2.16 -3.97 -7.16
N PHE A 15 -3.24 -3.20 -7.27
CA PHE A 15 -4.46 -3.33 -6.48
C PHE A 15 -5.69 -3.48 -7.39
N PRO A 16 -5.81 -4.59 -8.12
CA PRO A 16 -6.89 -4.79 -9.09
C PRO A 16 -8.29 -4.80 -8.45
N TYR A 17 -8.37 -5.11 -7.16
CA TYR A 17 -9.62 -5.10 -6.38
C TYR A 17 -9.83 -3.79 -5.61
N GLY A 18 -8.85 -2.89 -5.61
CA GLY A 18 -8.82 -1.67 -4.80
C GLY A 18 -8.00 -1.83 -3.52
N ALA A 19 -7.80 -0.71 -2.81
CA ALA A 19 -6.98 -0.66 -1.61
C ALA A 19 -7.64 0.23 -0.55
N PHE A 20 -7.40 -0.11 0.72
CA PHE A 20 -7.86 0.66 1.86
C PHE A 20 -6.69 1.03 2.77
N VAL A 21 -6.66 2.24 3.29
CA VAL A 21 -5.75 2.65 4.36
C VAL A 21 -6.39 2.34 5.71
N LYS A 22 -5.60 1.70 6.57
CA LYS A 22 -5.92 1.46 7.98
C LYS A 22 -4.97 2.26 8.86
N GLY A 23 -5.54 2.97 9.83
CA GLY A 23 -4.79 3.78 10.77
C GLY A 23 -4.31 5.11 10.17
N GLY A 24 -3.32 5.70 10.84
CA GLY A 24 -2.75 7.00 10.47
C GLY A 24 -1.49 6.88 9.63
N VAL A 25 -0.93 8.04 9.29
CA VAL A 25 0.35 8.15 8.59
C VAL A 25 1.48 8.17 9.60
N GLU A 26 2.47 7.31 9.43
CA GLU A 26 3.58 7.17 10.37
C GLU A 26 4.90 7.62 9.73
N PRO A 27 5.80 8.28 10.49
CA PRO A 27 7.14 8.57 10.00
C PRO A 27 7.94 7.28 9.87
N VAL A 28 8.62 7.09 8.73
CA VAL A 28 9.47 5.91 8.53
C VAL A 28 10.82 6.14 9.17
N ARG A 29 11.27 5.18 9.98
CA ARG A 29 12.58 5.22 10.62
C ARG A 29 13.71 5.08 9.60
N ASP A 30 14.74 5.91 9.73
CA ASP A 30 16.04 5.67 9.12
C ASP A 30 16.79 4.64 9.96
N PHE A 31 16.91 3.40 9.49
CA PHE A 31 17.55 2.33 10.25
C PHE A 31 19.06 2.51 10.39
N ASP A 32 19.71 3.23 9.47
CA ASP A 32 21.16 3.45 9.50
C ASP A 32 21.53 4.59 10.46
N ARG A 33 20.66 5.60 10.57
CA ARG A 33 20.92 6.81 11.38
C ARG A 33 20.21 6.83 12.73
N SER A 34 19.18 6.03 12.93
CA SER A 34 18.45 6.00 14.20
C SER A 34 19.14 5.11 15.23
N THR A 35 19.15 5.56 16.48
CA THR A 35 19.51 4.73 17.65
C THR A 35 18.27 4.45 18.48
N ARG A 36 18.38 3.63 19.54
CA ARG A 36 17.26 3.33 20.44
C ARG A 36 16.72 4.59 21.12
N GLU A 37 17.58 5.56 21.40
CA GLU A 37 17.28 6.79 22.12
C GLU A 37 16.97 7.96 21.17
N ASN A 38 17.42 7.88 19.91
CA ASN A 38 17.24 8.93 18.92
C ASN A 38 16.57 8.41 17.65
N PHE A 39 15.33 8.84 17.42
CA PHE A 39 14.61 8.57 16.19
C PHE A 39 15.02 9.58 15.11
N VAL A 40 15.55 9.09 14.00
CA VAL A 40 15.79 9.87 12.79
C VAL A 40 14.82 9.39 11.72
N GLN A 41 14.01 10.31 11.20
CA GLN A 41 13.12 9.98 10.09
C GLN A 41 13.92 9.79 8.80
N ALA A 42 13.59 8.75 8.04
CA ALA A 42 14.16 8.47 6.74
C ALA A 42 13.82 9.58 5.75
N ARG A 43 14.77 9.84 4.86
CA ARG A 43 14.59 10.69 3.69
C ARG A 43 14.79 9.87 2.42
N ASP A 44 13.98 10.16 1.41
CA ASP A 44 14.15 9.55 0.09
C ASP A 44 15.47 10.01 -0.53
N LYS A 45 16.21 9.07 -1.13
CA LYS A 45 17.56 9.35 -1.64
C LYS A 45 17.53 10.14 -2.95
N ASP A 46 16.42 10.08 -3.68
CA ASP A 46 16.27 10.74 -4.97
C ASP A 46 15.77 12.18 -4.76
N THR A 47 14.79 12.38 -3.86
CA THR A 47 14.14 13.68 -3.67
C THR A 47 14.59 14.44 -2.43
N GLY A 48 15.16 13.76 -1.43
CA GLY A 48 15.48 14.35 -0.12
C GLY A 48 14.27 14.55 0.80
N GLU A 49 13.06 14.23 0.34
CA GLU A 49 11.81 14.40 1.10
C GLU A 49 11.71 13.43 2.28
N LEU A 50 10.91 13.79 3.29
CA LEU A 50 10.63 12.87 4.40
C LEU A 50 9.83 11.67 3.90
N VAL A 51 10.19 10.49 4.40
CA VAL A 51 9.49 9.24 4.11
C VAL A 51 8.45 9.01 5.19
N TRP A 52 7.21 8.90 4.75
CA TRP A 52 6.05 8.51 5.55
C TRP A 52 5.56 7.13 5.10
N ALA A 53 4.73 6.47 5.91
CA ALA A 53 4.09 5.22 5.52
C ALA A 53 2.66 5.13 6.04
N VAL A 54 1.84 4.42 5.29
CA VAL A 54 0.50 3.99 5.69
C VAL A 54 0.41 2.47 5.65
N GLU A 55 -0.37 1.89 6.54
CA GLU A 55 -0.79 0.50 6.42
C GLU A 55 -1.95 0.39 5.43
N VAL A 56 -1.79 -0.50 4.47
CA VAL A 56 -2.73 -0.72 3.38
C VAL A 56 -3.24 -2.15 3.43
N LEU A 57 -4.56 -2.29 3.28
CA LEU A 57 -5.26 -3.53 3.01
C LEU A 57 -5.54 -3.59 1.52
N ASP A 58 -5.17 -4.71 0.89
CA ASP A 58 -5.66 -5.04 -0.45
C ASP A 58 -7.09 -5.56 -0.34
N ALA A 59 -7.95 -5.15 -1.25
CA ALA A 59 -9.33 -5.64 -1.34
C ALA A 59 -9.43 -7.04 -1.98
N ASP A 60 -8.33 -7.62 -2.46
CA ASP A 60 -8.28 -8.99 -2.94
C ASP A 60 -8.72 -9.97 -1.84
N PRO A 61 -9.75 -10.82 -2.09
CA PRO A 61 -10.20 -11.83 -1.13
C PRO A 61 -9.12 -12.83 -0.68
N GLU A 62 -8.07 -13.04 -1.49
CA GLU A 62 -6.96 -13.92 -1.14
C GLU A 62 -5.86 -13.22 -0.33
N SER A 63 -5.92 -11.88 -0.21
CA SER A 63 -4.94 -11.11 0.53
C SER A 63 -4.96 -11.44 2.02
N LYS A 64 -3.78 -11.54 2.61
CA LYS A 64 -3.60 -11.84 4.04
C LYS A 64 -2.80 -10.73 4.71
N GLY A 65 -3.48 -9.97 5.55
CA GLY A 65 -2.85 -8.96 6.41
C GLY A 65 -2.74 -7.58 5.75
N THR A 66 -1.80 -6.78 6.26
CA THR A 66 -1.51 -5.42 5.77
C THR A 66 -0.09 -5.32 5.23
N PHE A 67 0.14 -4.37 4.34
CA PHE A 67 1.48 -4.00 3.87
C PHE A 67 1.65 -2.49 3.94
N LYS A 68 2.89 -2.02 3.82
CA LYS A 68 3.20 -0.59 3.91
C LYS A 68 3.39 0.02 2.52
N VAL A 69 2.72 1.14 2.27
CA VAL A 69 3.03 2.02 1.13
C VAL A 69 3.74 3.25 1.67
N LYS A 70 4.94 3.53 1.14
CA LYS A 70 5.71 4.71 1.52
C LYS A 70 5.25 5.93 0.73
N LEU A 71 5.13 7.08 1.40
CA LEU A 71 4.71 8.36 0.83
C LEU A 71 5.84 9.39 0.99
N MET A 72 6.20 10.07 -0.09
CA MET A 72 7.24 11.10 -0.07
C MET A 72 6.58 12.47 0.09
N ALA A 73 6.81 13.16 1.20
CA ALA A 73 6.23 14.47 1.44
C ALA A 73 7.04 15.29 2.45
N PRO A 74 7.08 16.63 2.33
CA PRO A 74 7.84 17.49 3.25
C PRO A 74 7.24 17.54 4.67
N VAL A 75 5.96 17.20 4.80
CA VAL A 75 5.21 17.12 6.07
C VAL A 75 4.32 15.89 6.06
N GLN A 76 3.78 15.51 7.22
CA GLN A 76 2.89 14.36 7.35
C GLN A 76 1.66 14.53 6.43
N PRO A 77 1.46 13.62 5.46
CA PRO A 77 0.24 13.61 4.66
C PRO A 77 -1.01 13.46 5.55
N VAL A 78 -2.07 14.16 5.21
CA VAL A 78 -3.38 13.97 5.85
C VAL A 78 -4.12 12.88 5.08
N MET A 79 -4.59 11.84 5.80
CA MET A 79 -5.41 10.81 5.18
C MET A 79 -6.83 11.31 4.96
N PRO A 80 -7.50 10.92 3.85
CA PRO A 80 -8.91 11.17 3.68
C PRO A 80 -9.74 10.55 4.80
N GLU A 81 -10.91 11.13 5.10
CA GLU A 81 -11.87 10.51 6.00
C GLU A 81 -12.54 9.30 5.34
N ALA A 82 -12.85 8.27 6.15
CA ALA A 82 -13.58 7.11 5.66
C ALA A 82 -15.03 7.49 5.31
N PRO A 83 -15.52 7.16 4.11
CA PRO A 83 -16.93 7.33 3.79
C PRO A 83 -17.84 6.54 4.75
N ALA A 84 -19.05 7.04 4.99
CA ALA A 84 -20.02 6.35 5.84
C ALA A 84 -20.27 4.91 5.35
N GLY A 85 -20.24 3.95 6.28
CA GLY A 85 -20.48 2.53 6.00
C GLY A 85 -19.23 1.73 5.58
N PHE A 86 -18.05 2.36 5.48
CA PHE A 86 -16.79 1.66 5.23
C PHE A 86 -15.98 1.45 6.52
N PRO A 87 -15.39 0.26 6.72
CA PRO A 87 -14.55 -0.01 7.89
C PRO A 87 -13.17 0.68 7.84
N PHE A 88 -12.71 1.06 6.64
CA PHE A 88 -11.40 1.66 6.37
C PHE A 88 -11.49 2.69 5.25
N VAL A 89 -10.48 3.56 5.12
CA VAL A 89 -10.47 4.63 4.12
C VAL A 89 -10.10 4.06 2.75
N PRO A 90 -10.98 4.10 1.75
CA PRO A 90 -10.67 3.63 0.41
C PRO A 90 -9.83 4.64 -0.36
N VAL A 91 -8.73 4.20 -0.98
CA VAL A 91 -7.75 5.09 -1.61
C VAL A 91 -7.27 4.60 -2.96
N GLU A 92 -6.77 5.56 -3.74
CA GLU A 92 -5.91 5.31 -4.89
C GLU A 92 -4.56 6.01 -4.66
N PHE A 93 -3.49 5.39 -5.18
CA PHE A 93 -2.13 5.94 -5.10
C PHE A 93 -1.67 6.42 -6.47
N ASP A 94 -1.18 7.66 -6.53
CA ASP A 94 -0.61 8.22 -7.74
C ASP A 94 0.92 8.13 -7.72
N GLY A 95 1.52 7.89 -8.90
CA GLY A 95 2.97 7.75 -9.03
C GLY A 95 3.53 6.52 -8.30
N LEU A 96 2.76 5.42 -8.26
CA LEU A 96 3.16 4.18 -7.60
C LEU A 96 4.40 3.58 -8.30
N ALA A 97 5.36 3.16 -7.49
CA ALA A 97 6.55 2.48 -7.93
C ALA A 97 6.86 1.28 -7.03
N VAL A 98 7.32 0.20 -7.65
CA VAL A 98 7.74 -1.02 -7.00
C VAL A 98 9.26 -1.07 -7.01
N THR A 99 9.86 -1.34 -5.85
CA THR A 99 11.29 -1.59 -5.74
C THR A 99 11.52 -3.03 -5.26
N PRO A 100 12.05 -3.92 -6.12
CA PRO A 100 12.47 -5.24 -5.69
C PRO A 100 13.77 -5.15 -4.88
N TYR A 101 13.87 -5.97 -3.85
CA TYR A 101 15.07 -6.10 -3.03
C TYR A 101 15.21 -7.52 -2.48
N VAL A 102 16.44 -7.92 -2.14
CA VAL A 102 16.66 -9.17 -1.41
C VAL A 102 16.56 -8.85 0.08
N ASN A 103 15.59 -9.45 0.76
CA ASN A 103 15.46 -9.29 2.20
C ASN A 103 16.62 -10.02 2.89
N SER A 104 17.46 -9.27 3.62
CA SER A 104 18.69 -9.79 4.24
C SER A 104 18.44 -10.87 5.29
N GLY A 105 17.31 -10.82 6.00
CA GLY A 105 16.97 -11.81 7.03
C GLY A 105 16.47 -13.14 6.47
N THR A 106 15.85 -13.14 5.28
CA THR A 106 15.26 -14.35 4.68
C THR A 106 15.98 -14.84 3.42
N GLY A 107 16.83 -14.01 2.82
CA GLY A 107 17.47 -14.25 1.52
C GLY A 107 16.49 -14.23 0.34
N ARG A 108 15.20 -13.93 0.56
CA ARG A 108 14.16 -13.98 -0.48
C ARG A 108 13.99 -12.63 -1.18
N LEU A 109 13.54 -12.69 -2.44
CA LEU A 109 13.05 -11.52 -3.15
C LEU A 109 11.81 -10.97 -2.44
N ALA A 110 11.81 -9.67 -2.19
CA ALA A 110 10.73 -8.91 -1.61
C ALA A 110 10.51 -7.62 -2.39
N TYR A 111 9.39 -6.96 -2.14
CA TYR A 111 9.03 -5.70 -2.80
C TYR A 111 8.71 -4.63 -1.77
N SER A 112 9.04 -3.39 -2.11
CA SER A 112 8.54 -2.22 -1.40
C SER A 112 7.79 -1.31 -2.36
N LEU A 113 6.74 -0.67 -1.85
CA LEU A 113 5.90 0.24 -2.60
C LEU A 113 6.18 1.67 -2.15
N LYS A 114 6.37 2.57 -3.11
CA LYS A 114 6.38 4.01 -2.88
C LYS A 114 5.38 4.71 -3.80
N ALA A 115 4.69 5.72 -3.29
CA ALA A 115 3.77 6.55 -4.06
C ALA A 115 4.09 8.03 -3.83
N ALA A 116 3.75 8.85 -4.83
CA ALA A 116 3.91 10.31 -4.76
C ALA A 116 2.73 10.97 -4.05
N ALA A 117 1.52 10.42 -4.18
CA ALA A 117 0.33 10.92 -3.52
C ALA A 117 -0.65 9.80 -3.19
N VAL A 118 -1.55 10.09 -2.25
CA VAL A 118 -2.73 9.29 -1.94
C VAL A 118 -3.96 10.17 -2.13
N ARG A 119 -5.04 9.60 -2.66
CA ARG A 119 -6.32 10.29 -2.83
C ARG A 119 -7.49 9.35 -2.53
N PRO A 120 -8.68 9.88 -2.21
CA PRO A 120 -9.89 9.06 -2.10
C PRO A 120 -10.09 8.25 -3.38
N ALA A 121 -10.45 6.97 -3.23
CA ALA A 121 -10.85 6.16 -4.38
C ALA A 121 -12.17 6.69 -4.97
N ASN A 122 -12.26 6.74 -6.30
CA ASN A 122 -13.48 7.18 -6.97
C ASN A 122 -14.38 5.98 -7.27
N PHE A 123 -15.35 5.68 -6.40
CA PHE A 123 -16.26 4.53 -6.57
C PHE A 123 -17.28 4.65 -7.71
N LYS A 124 -17.12 5.59 -8.65
CA LYS A 124 -18.00 5.68 -9.81
C LYS A 124 -17.68 4.54 -10.80
N GLY A 125 -18.29 3.37 -10.57
CA GLY A 125 -18.51 2.38 -11.63
C GLY A 125 -17.73 1.07 -11.56
N GLY A 126 -17.14 0.71 -10.43
CA GLY A 126 -16.60 -0.63 -10.20
C GLY A 126 -17.61 -1.47 -9.42
N ALA A 127 -18.63 -2.01 -10.10
CA ALA A 127 -19.45 -3.06 -9.51
C ALA A 127 -18.52 -4.13 -8.95
N ALA A 128 -18.75 -4.49 -7.69
CA ALA A 128 -18.29 -5.76 -7.15
C ALA A 128 -18.43 -6.82 -8.26
N ARG A 129 -17.31 -7.34 -8.78
CA ARG A 129 -17.35 -8.65 -9.41
C ARG A 129 -17.72 -9.59 -8.28
N GLY A 130 -19.02 -9.82 -8.18
CA GLY A 130 -19.64 -10.58 -7.12
C GLY A 130 -18.93 -11.91 -7.00
N SER A 131 -18.75 -12.34 -5.76
CA SER A 131 -18.40 -13.71 -5.46
C SER A 131 -19.40 -14.62 -6.19
N GLY A 132 -18.87 -15.42 -7.12
CA GLY A 132 -19.58 -16.56 -7.68
C GLY A 132 -19.91 -17.51 -6.54
N LYS A 133 -21.14 -17.38 -6.04
CA LYS A 133 -21.72 -18.23 -5.02
C LYS A 133 -22.16 -19.52 -5.71
N ASP A 134 -21.25 -20.48 -5.85
CA ASP A 134 -21.62 -21.85 -6.24
C ASP A 134 -22.29 -22.54 -5.04
N ASN A 135 -23.53 -22.15 -4.78
CA ASN A 135 -24.49 -23.01 -4.10
C ASN A 135 -25.03 -23.98 -5.15
N ALA A 136 -24.31 -25.07 -5.39
CA ALA A 136 -24.88 -26.24 -6.06
C ALA A 136 -25.85 -26.94 -5.09
N ALA A 137 -27.05 -27.18 -5.61
CA ALA A 137 -28.27 -27.47 -4.87
C ALA A 137 -28.31 -28.85 -4.18
N LYS A 138 -29.18 -28.91 -3.17
CA LYS A 138 -29.72 -30.11 -2.50
C LYS A 138 -30.56 -30.96 -3.46
N ASP A 139 -30.47 -32.28 -3.27
CA ASP A 139 -31.50 -33.34 -3.39
C ASP A 139 -32.46 -33.36 -4.61
N ALA A 140 -32.36 -34.41 -5.44
CA ALA A 140 -33.50 -35.25 -5.90
C ALA A 140 -33.09 -36.26 -7.00
N ALA A 141 -33.01 -37.56 -6.65
CA ALA A 141 -33.50 -38.74 -7.39
C ALA A 141 -32.96 -40.02 -6.76
#